data_AF-A0A1Y6BGK9-F1
#
_entry.id   AF-A0A1Y6BGK9-F1
#
_cell.length_a   1.000
_cell.length_b   1.000
_cell.length_c   1.000
_cell.angle_alpha   90.00
_cell.angle_beta   90.00
_cell.angle_gamma   90.00
#
_symmetry.space_group_name_H-M   'P 1'
#
loop_
_entity.id
_entity.type
_entity.pdbx_description
1 polymer ?
#
loop_
_entity_poly.entity_id
_entity_poly.type
_entity_poly.pdbx_seq_one_letter_code
_entity_poly.pdbx_strand_id
1 'polypeptide(L)'
;MRALERLTALAAALVMLAALALPAAAALSEQDQAAIRNYTLTTRYLSQVQALTRDAEAKGVKASLDADDFKKAKDLDALAAQLDAKPGVHALMAAHGLTAREYLVGALALYGAGMVVKYGDDPQQGKYIDKSKANPKNVEFYKQHQKEIEAMMAAEQK
;
A
#
# COMPACT_ATOMS: atom_id res chain seq x y z
N MET A 1 23.61 -13.78 35.26
CA MET A 1 23.84 -14.69 34.12
C MET A 1 22.64 -14.52 33.19
N ARG A 2 22.69 -13.65 32.16
CA ARG A 2 22.91 -13.99 30.73
C ARG A 2 22.27 -15.34 30.38
N ALA A 3 21.35 -15.49 29.43
CA ALA A 3 21.06 -14.72 28.22
C ALA A 3 19.69 -15.16 27.66
N LEU A 4 19.22 -14.38 26.66
CA LEU A 4 18.47 -14.82 25.45
C LEU A 4 17.35 -15.85 25.69
N GLU A 5 16.10 -15.55 25.34
CA GLU A 5 15.73 -15.68 23.94
C GLU A 5 14.82 -14.56 23.45
N ARG A 6 15.25 -14.02 22.31
CA ARG A 6 14.62 -12.93 21.58
C ARG A 6 13.38 -13.48 20.90
N LEU A 7 12.19 -13.05 21.34
CA LEU A 7 11.01 -13.09 20.48
C LEU A 7 11.26 -12.11 19.33
N THR A 8 11.67 -12.68 18.21
CA THR A 8 11.97 -12.00 16.97
C THR A 8 10.68 -11.38 16.45
N ALA A 9 10.68 -10.05 16.38
CA ALA A 9 9.65 -9.27 15.73
C ALA A 9 9.62 -9.64 14.23
N LEU A 10 8.62 -10.41 13.81
CA LEU A 10 8.19 -10.44 12.42
C LEU A 10 7.13 -9.35 12.28
N ALA A 11 7.48 -8.30 11.55
CA ALA A 11 6.55 -7.26 11.15
C ALA A 11 6.89 -6.91 9.70
N ALA A 12 6.43 -7.78 8.81
CA ALA A 12 6.52 -7.58 7.37
C ALA A 12 5.41 -6.61 6.94
N ALA A 13 5.68 -5.33 7.10
CA ALA A 13 4.71 -4.30 6.83
C ALA A 13 4.63 -4.03 5.32
N LEU A 14 3.47 -4.34 4.75
CA LEU A 14 2.85 -3.46 3.76
C LEU A 14 1.68 -2.76 4.44
N VAL A 15 1.36 -1.60 3.90
CA VAL A 15 0.52 -0.55 4.48
C VAL A 15 -0.65 -1.11 5.32
N MET A 16 -0.54 -1.02 6.65
CA MET A 16 -1.75 -0.94 7.48
C MET A 16 -2.42 0.39 7.13
N LEU A 17 -3.27 0.37 6.11
CA LEU A 17 -4.35 1.33 5.95
C LEU A 17 -5.43 0.99 6.98
N ALA A 18 -5.05 0.91 8.26
CA ALA A 18 -5.97 1.10 9.37
C ALA A 18 -6.26 2.59 9.52
N ALA A 19 -6.61 3.25 8.41
CA ALA A 19 -7.26 4.56 8.41
C ALA A 19 -8.76 4.30 8.32
N LEU A 20 -9.29 3.56 9.30
CA LEU A 20 -10.71 3.68 9.62
C LEU A 20 -10.91 5.15 10.03
N ALA A 21 -11.50 5.92 9.11
CA ALA A 21 -11.99 7.28 9.33
C ALA A 21 -10.96 8.41 9.55
N LEU A 22 -9.85 8.45 8.81
CA LEU A 22 -9.10 9.71 8.67
C LEU A 22 -9.60 10.48 7.43
N PRO A 23 -9.82 11.80 7.52
CA PRO A 23 -9.99 12.67 6.36
C PRO A 23 -8.65 12.82 5.58
N ALA A 24 -7.87 11.75 5.42
CA ALA A 24 -6.63 11.75 4.65
C ALA A 24 -6.88 11.93 3.15
N ALA A 25 -8.11 11.65 2.68
CA ALA A 25 -8.55 12.05 1.35
C ALA A 25 -8.63 13.58 1.17
N ALA A 26 -8.65 14.36 2.26
CA ALA A 26 -8.57 15.83 2.22
C ALA A 26 -7.13 16.37 2.27
N ALA A 27 -6.11 15.52 2.39
CA ALA A 27 -4.70 15.92 2.46
C ALA A 27 -3.94 15.71 1.14
N LEU A 28 -4.48 14.96 0.18
CA LEU A 28 -3.86 14.77 -1.13
C LEU A 28 -4.30 15.86 -2.11
N SER A 29 -3.34 16.42 -2.85
CA SER A 29 -3.61 17.37 -3.93
C SER A 29 -4.52 16.77 -5.01
N GLU A 30 -5.24 17.60 -5.78
CA GLU A 30 -6.04 17.09 -6.91
C GLU A 30 -5.20 16.32 -7.92
N GLN A 31 -3.94 16.72 -8.10
CA GLN A 31 -2.97 16.04 -8.96
C GLN A 31 -2.65 14.62 -8.45
N ASP A 32 -2.44 14.45 -7.14
CA ASP A 32 -2.18 13.14 -6.55
C ASP A 32 -3.41 12.24 -6.62
N GLN A 33 -4.59 12.80 -6.35
CA GLN A 33 -5.84 12.08 -6.51
C GLN A 33 -6.05 11.64 -7.97
N ALA A 34 -5.73 12.51 -8.94
CA ALA A 34 -5.78 12.18 -10.36
C ALA A 34 -4.77 11.09 -10.73
N ALA A 35 -3.54 11.13 -10.19
CA ALA A 35 -2.54 10.10 -10.41
C ALA A 35 -3.03 8.72 -9.94
N ILE A 36 -3.65 8.64 -8.76
CA ILE A 36 -4.21 7.39 -8.21
C ILE A 36 -5.40 6.92 -9.06
N ARG A 37 -6.33 7.82 -9.42
CA ARG A 37 -7.50 7.48 -10.25
C ARG A 37 -7.12 7.02 -11.66
N ASN A 38 -6.06 7.57 -12.24
CA ASN A 38 -5.65 7.25 -13.60
C ASN A 38 -4.65 6.10 -13.66
N TYR A 39 -4.06 5.70 -12.52
CA TYR A 39 -3.17 4.55 -12.45
C TYR A 39 -3.91 3.28 -12.88
N THR A 40 -3.27 2.47 -13.72
CA THR A 40 -3.81 1.17 -14.15
C THR A 40 -2.95 0.08 -13.52
N LEU A 41 -3.55 -0.73 -12.64
CA LEU A 41 -2.91 -1.89 -12.04
C LEU A 41 -2.57 -2.91 -13.12
N THR A 42 -1.43 -3.57 -12.94
CA THR A 42 -0.94 -4.60 -13.86
C THR A 42 -0.41 -5.78 -13.07
N THR A 43 -0.38 -6.95 -13.70
CA THR A 43 0.26 -8.15 -13.13
C THR A 43 1.75 -7.89 -12.88
N ARG A 44 2.40 -7.06 -13.71
CA ARG A 44 3.78 -6.61 -13.48
C ARG A 44 3.91 -5.91 -12.14
N TYR A 45 3.09 -4.89 -11.88
CA TYR A 45 3.11 -4.17 -10.59
C TYR A 45 2.90 -5.13 -9.42
N LEU A 46 1.91 -6.01 -9.50
CA LEU A 46 1.62 -6.99 -8.46
C LEU A 46 2.83 -7.92 -8.19
N SER A 47 3.47 -8.43 -9.25
CA SER A 47 4.67 -9.26 -9.12
C SER A 47 5.87 -8.50 -8.53
N GLN A 48 6.05 -7.22 -8.90
CA GLN A 48 7.11 -6.37 -8.35
C GLN A 48 6.90 -6.13 -6.86
N VAL A 49 5.66 -5.83 -6.43
CA VAL A 49 5.33 -5.61 -5.01
C VAL A 49 5.53 -6.89 -4.20
N GLN A 50 5.04 -8.04 -4.68
CA GLN A 50 5.26 -9.31 -3.98
C GLN A 50 6.74 -9.66 -3.83
N ALA A 51 7.54 -9.45 -4.88
CA ALA A 51 8.98 -9.69 -4.82
C ALA A 51 9.66 -8.72 -3.84
N LEU A 52 9.28 -7.44 -3.89
CA LEU A 52 9.77 -6.43 -2.97
C LEU A 52 9.47 -6.79 -1.51
N THR A 53 8.24 -7.22 -1.19
CA THR A 53 7.86 -7.61 0.18
C THR A 53 8.72 -8.78 0.68
N ARG A 54 8.88 -9.83 -0.13
CA ARG A 54 9.73 -10.98 0.24
C ARG A 54 11.19 -10.59 0.43
N ASP A 55 11.74 -9.76 -0.44
CA ASP A 55 13.12 -9.31 -0.32
C ASP A 55 13.31 -8.35 0.87
N ALA A 56 12.31 -7.52 1.18
CA ALA A 56 12.29 -6.65 2.34
C ALA A 56 12.38 -7.47 3.63
N GLU A 57 11.55 -8.51 3.74
CA GLU A 57 11.56 -9.47 4.85
C GLU A 57 12.92 -10.15 4.99
N ALA A 58 13.43 -10.73 3.90
CA ALA A 58 14.69 -11.47 3.89
C ALA A 58 15.89 -10.59 4.30
N LYS A 59 15.84 -9.29 3.98
CA LYS A 59 16.90 -8.31 4.28
C LYS A 59 16.65 -7.52 5.57
N GLY A 60 15.53 -7.72 6.25
CA GLY A 60 15.14 -6.93 7.43
C GLY A 60 14.92 -5.45 7.13
N VAL A 61 14.53 -5.10 5.91
CA VAL A 61 14.28 -3.72 5.47
C VAL A 61 12.82 -3.36 5.72
N LYS A 62 12.57 -2.28 6.48
CA LYS A 62 11.20 -1.78 6.72
C LYS A 62 10.74 -0.86 5.58
N ALA A 63 10.24 -1.46 4.50
CA ALA A 63 9.70 -0.75 3.33
C ALA A 63 8.23 -0.31 3.50
N SER A 64 7.90 0.28 4.65
CA SER A 64 6.54 0.66 5.00
C SER A 64 6.43 2.03 5.65
N LEU A 65 5.26 2.64 5.51
CA LEU A 65 4.86 3.85 6.21
C LEU A 65 3.88 3.48 7.33
N ASP A 66 3.99 4.17 8.47
CA ASP A 66 3.03 4.06 9.57
C ASP A 66 2.04 5.23 9.59
N ALA A 67 1.04 5.15 10.47
CA ALA A 67 -0.01 6.17 10.55
C ALA A 67 0.54 7.58 10.86
N ASP A 68 1.69 7.70 11.53
CA ASP A 68 2.28 8.98 11.85
C ASP A 68 3.06 9.56 10.66
N ASP A 69 3.66 8.70 9.82
CA ASP A 69 4.20 9.12 8.53
C ASP A 69 3.10 9.78 7.67
N PHE A 70 1.92 9.14 7.58
CA PHE A 70 0.77 9.68 6.84
C PHE A 70 0.25 11.01 7.38
N LYS A 71 0.27 11.23 8.70
CA LYS A 71 -0.18 12.50 9.30
C LYS A 71 0.78 13.65 9.05
N LYS A 72 2.08 13.37 8.91
CA LYS A 72 3.14 14.38 8.77
C LYS A 72 3.35 14.83 7.33
N ALA A 73 2.99 13.99 6.37
CA ALA A 73 3.18 14.32 4.97
C ALA A 73 2.09 15.29 4.47
N LYS A 74 2.52 16.23 3.63
CA LYS A 74 1.65 17.26 3.05
C LYS A 74 1.01 16.82 1.74
N ASP A 75 1.63 15.87 1.07
CA ASP A 75 1.30 15.39 -0.27
C ASP A 75 1.95 14.01 -0.49
N LEU A 76 1.67 13.42 -1.66
CA LEU A 76 2.19 12.10 -1.99
C LEU A 76 3.71 12.08 -2.23
N ASP A 77 4.28 13.20 -2.68
CA ASP A 77 5.72 13.32 -2.93
C ASP A 77 6.51 13.33 -1.62
N ALA A 78 5.98 14.02 -0.59
CA ALA A 78 6.51 13.99 0.76
C ALA A 78 6.45 12.59 1.37
N LEU A 79 5.35 11.84 1.16
CA LEU A 79 5.27 10.44 1.58
C LEU A 79 6.30 9.57 0.85
N ALA A 80 6.43 9.75 -0.47
CA ALA A 80 7.39 9.01 -1.26
C ALA A 80 8.83 9.28 -0.79
N ALA A 81 9.17 10.54 -0.54
CA ALA A 81 10.48 10.93 -0.02
C ALA A 81 10.75 10.36 1.38
N GLN A 82 9.75 10.37 2.28
CA GLN A 82 9.86 9.75 3.60
C GLN A 82 10.11 8.24 3.52
N LEU A 83 9.41 7.55 2.61
CA LEU A 83 9.58 6.12 2.39
C LEU A 83 10.96 5.81 1.81
N ASP A 84 11.38 6.55 0.78
CA ASP A 84 12.67 6.37 0.10
C ASP A 84 13.86 6.62 1.03
N ALA A 85 13.72 7.55 1.98
CA ALA A 85 14.73 7.87 2.98
C ALA A 85 14.94 6.77 4.05
N LYS A 86 14.07 5.76 4.13
CA LYS A 86 14.23 4.67 5.11
C LYS A 86 15.43 3.79 4.75
N PRO A 87 16.23 3.34 5.74
CA PRO A 87 17.43 2.55 5.47
C PRO A 87 17.16 1.33 4.59
N GLY A 88 17.86 1.27 3.45
CA GLY A 88 17.76 0.17 2.49
C GLY A 88 16.56 0.20 1.54
N VAL A 89 15.56 1.07 1.76
CA VAL A 89 14.33 1.10 0.94
C VAL A 89 14.59 1.56 -0.48
N HIS A 90 15.34 2.65 -0.67
CA HIS A 90 15.68 3.14 -2.01
C HIS A 90 16.32 2.05 -2.89
N ALA A 91 17.38 1.41 -2.39
CA ALA A 91 18.09 0.36 -3.12
C ALA A 91 17.21 -0.88 -3.38
N LEU A 92 16.35 -1.22 -2.42
CA LEU A 92 15.41 -2.33 -2.56
C LEU A 92 14.37 -2.06 -3.65
N MET A 93 13.73 -0.89 -3.63
CA MET A 93 12.74 -0.49 -4.63
C MET A 93 13.36 -0.42 -6.04
N ALA A 94 14.53 0.19 -6.15
CA ALA A 94 15.28 0.26 -7.40
C ALA A 94 15.60 -1.13 -7.98
N ALA A 95 15.97 -2.10 -7.13
CA ALA A 95 16.23 -3.49 -7.56
C ALA A 95 15.00 -4.18 -8.17
N HIS A 96 13.79 -3.76 -7.80
CA HIS A 96 12.54 -4.25 -8.38
C HIS A 96 11.98 -3.33 -9.49
N GLY A 97 12.71 -2.30 -9.89
CA GLY A 97 12.28 -1.34 -10.91
C GLY A 97 11.05 -0.54 -10.49
N LEU A 98 10.99 -0.16 -9.20
CA LEU A 98 9.97 0.71 -8.63
C LEU A 98 10.64 1.95 -8.04
N THR A 99 9.97 3.09 -8.14
CA THR A 99 10.20 4.23 -7.27
C THR A 99 9.26 4.20 -6.06
N ALA A 100 9.61 4.86 -4.96
CA ALA A 100 8.72 5.01 -3.80
C ALA A 100 7.37 5.64 -4.18
N ARG A 101 7.38 6.60 -5.12
CA ARG A 101 6.16 7.25 -5.61
C ARG A 101 5.26 6.29 -6.38
N GLU A 102 5.81 5.53 -7.33
CA GLU A 102 5.05 4.53 -8.09
C GLU A 102 4.49 3.44 -7.19
N TYR A 103 5.28 2.99 -6.21
CA TYR A 103 4.85 2.05 -5.21
C TYR A 103 3.61 2.57 -4.44
N LEU A 104 3.65 3.81 -3.95
CA LEU A 104 2.54 4.41 -3.21
C LEU A 104 1.30 4.64 -4.07
N VAL A 105 1.46 5.17 -5.30
CA VAL A 105 0.33 5.36 -6.22
C VAL A 105 -0.37 4.03 -6.50
N GLY A 106 0.41 2.98 -6.82
CA GLY A 106 -0.14 1.65 -7.07
C GLY A 106 -0.79 1.04 -5.84
N ALA A 107 -0.22 1.23 -4.65
CA ALA A 107 -0.75 0.68 -3.40
C ALA A 107 -2.08 1.34 -3.02
N LEU A 108 -2.17 2.67 -3.18
CA LEU A 108 -3.40 3.42 -2.96
C LEU A 108 -4.49 3.07 -4.00
N ALA A 109 -4.09 2.85 -5.26
CA ALA A 109 -5.00 2.39 -6.31
C ALA A 109 -5.54 0.98 -6.03
N LEU A 110 -4.67 0.06 -5.57
CA LEU A 110 -5.03 -1.31 -5.16
C LEU A 110 -5.97 -1.29 -3.95
N TYR A 111 -5.67 -0.47 -2.94
CA TYR A 111 -6.52 -0.29 -1.76
C TYR A 111 -7.91 0.26 -2.13
N GLY A 112 -7.97 1.33 -2.94
CA GLY A 112 -9.23 1.92 -3.38
C GLY A 112 -10.09 0.93 -4.16
N ALA A 113 -9.48 0.15 -5.06
CA ALA A 113 -10.18 -0.93 -5.76
C ALA A 113 -10.71 -2.00 -4.80
N GLY A 114 -9.89 -2.44 -3.85
CA GLY A 114 -10.29 -3.41 -2.83
C GLY A 114 -11.44 -2.94 -1.95
N MET A 115 -11.47 -1.65 -1.58
CA MET A 115 -12.59 -1.05 -0.85
C MET A 115 -13.90 -1.13 -1.63
N VAL A 116 -13.87 -0.81 -2.93
CA VAL A 116 -15.05 -0.92 -3.80
C VAL A 116 -15.50 -2.38 -3.91
N VAL A 117 -14.58 -3.33 -4.10
CA VAL A 117 -14.92 -4.76 -4.22
C VAL A 117 -15.51 -5.31 -2.91
N LYS A 118 -14.92 -4.97 -1.76
CA LYS A 118 -15.30 -5.55 -0.46
C LYS A 118 -16.55 -4.91 0.14
N TYR A 119 -16.69 -3.60 0.01
CA TYR A 119 -17.71 -2.84 0.75
C TYR A 119 -18.64 -2.04 -0.14
N GLY A 120 -18.36 -1.91 -1.44
CA GLY A 120 -19.15 -1.05 -2.32
C GLY A 120 -20.62 -1.42 -2.45
N ASP A 121 -20.95 -2.71 -2.28
CA ASP A 121 -22.33 -3.21 -2.36
C ASP A 121 -22.90 -3.58 -0.98
N ASP A 122 -22.17 -3.30 0.10
CA ASP A 122 -22.63 -3.52 1.47
C ASP A 122 -23.67 -2.45 1.87
N PRO A 123 -24.88 -2.81 2.35
CA PRO A 123 -25.92 -1.84 2.69
C PRO A 123 -25.55 -0.86 3.83
N GLN A 124 -24.64 -1.24 4.72
CA GLN A 124 -24.21 -0.41 5.85
C GLN A 124 -22.96 0.40 5.53
N GLN A 125 -22.00 -0.21 4.83
CA GLN A 125 -20.67 0.36 4.55
C GLN A 125 -20.60 1.04 3.17
N GLY A 126 -21.32 0.54 2.17
CA GLY A 126 -21.25 1.00 0.79
C GLY A 126 -21.63 2.47 0.61
N LYS A 127 -22.48 3.02 1.47
CA LYS A 127 -22.84 4.44 1.49
C LYS A 127 -21.65 5.38 1.79
N TYR A 128 -20.57 4.86 2.36
CA TYR A 128 -19.33 5.61 2.64
C TYR A 128 -18.26 5.41 1.56
N ILE A 129 -18.50 4.51 0.60
CA ILE A 129 -17.58 4.21 -0.48
C ILE A 129 -17.94 5.05 -1.71
N ASP A 130 -17.14 6.06 -1.98
CA ASP A 130 -17.25 6.81 -3.23
C ASP A 130 -16.63 6.02 -4.38
N LYS A 131 -17.46 5.21 -5.05
CA LYS A 131 -17.06 4.37 -6.20
C LYS A 131 -16.47 5.19 -7.35
N SER A 132 -16.82 6.48 -7.48
CA SER A 132 -16.32 7.35 -8.55
C SER A 132 -14.84 7.69 -8.39
N LYS A 133 -14.28 7.50 -7.19
CA LYS A 133 -12.87 7.74 -6.89
C LYS A 133 -11.97 6.54 -7.19
N ALA A 134 -12.53 5.41 -7.61
CA ALA A 134 -11.76 4.25 -8.03
C ALA A 134 -11.70 4.15 -9.56
N ASN A 135 -10.57 3.70 -10.09
CA ASN A 135 -10.48 3.33 -11.50
C ASN A 135 -11.28 2.03 -11.74
N PRO A 136 -12.29 2.00 -12.63
CA PRO A 136 -13.06 0.78 -12.88
C PRO A 136 -12.19 -0.37 -13.41
N LYS A 137 -11.11 -0.08 -14.15
CA LYS A 137 -10.15 -1.12 -14.57
C LYS A 137 -9.41 -1.75 -13.39
N ASN A 138 -9.12 -0.97 -12.36
CA ASN A 138 -8.46 -1.48 -11.15
C ASN A 138 -9.43 -2.30 -10.30
N VAL A 139 -10.72 -1.94 -10.26
CA VAL A 139 -11.76 -2.74 -9.60
C VAL A 139 -11.87 -4.11 -10.28
N GLU A 140 -11.88 -4.14 -11.62
CA GLU A 140 -11.92 -5.39 -12.37
C GLU A 140 -10.63 -6.21 -12.19
N PHE A 141 -9.46 -5.57 -12.27
CA PHE A 141 -8.17 -6.20 -11.97
C PHE A 141 -8.15 -6.82 -10.57
N TYR A 142 -8.64 -6.12 -9.55
CA TYR A 142 -8.70 -6.63 -8.19
C TYR A 142 -9.56 -7.90 -8.11
N LYS A 143 -10.74 -7.93 -8.75
CA LYS A 143 -11.60 -9.12 -8.78
C LYS A 143 -10.90 -10.31 -9.43
N GLN A 144 -10.20 -10.09 -10.55
CA GLN A 144 -9.48 -11.13 -11.27
C GLN A 144 -8.30 -11.71 -10.47
N HIS A 145 -7.64 -10.87 -9.67
CA HIS A 145 -6.49 -11.24 -8.85
C HIS A 145 -6.79 -11.38 -7.35
N GLN A 146 -8.07 -11.48 -6.97
CA GLN A 146 -8.50 -11.32 -5.57
C GLN A 146 -7.77 -12.27 -4.61
N LYS A 147 -7.69 -13.56 -4.96
CA LYS A 147 -7.02 -14.58 -4.13
C LYS A 147 -5.53 -14.26 -3.91
N GLU A 148 -4.87 -13.80 -4.96
CA GLU A 148 -3.44 -13.45 -4.94
C GLU A 148 -3.20 -12.21 -4.06
N ILE A 149 -4.03 -11.19 -4.23
CA ILE A 149 -3.96 -9.95 -3.45
C ILE A 149 -4.28 -10.22 -1.96
N GLU A 150 -5.32 -10.99 -1.67
CA GLU A 150 -5.70 -11.32 -0.29
C GLU A 150 -4.62 -12.17 0.42
N ALA A 151 -3.99 -13.11 -0.30
CA ALA A 151 -2.87 -13.88 0.24
C ALA A 151 -1.66 -12.98 0.58
N MET A 152 -1.34 -12.02 -0.30
CA MET A 152 -0.29 -11.03 -0.06
C MET A 152 -0.58 -10.20 1.20
N MET A 153 -1.78 -9.61 1.29
CA MET A 153 -2.19 -8.78 2.43
C MET A 153 -2.28 -9.55 3.76
N ALA A 154 -2.54 -10.87 3.71
CA ALA A 154 -2.60 -11.72 4.90
C ALA A 154 -1.20 -12.16 5.39
N ALA A 155 -0.23 -12.29 4.48
CA ALA A 155 1.16 -12.60 4.84
C ALA A 155 1.80 -11.45 5.65
N GLU A 156 1.40 -10.22 5.37
CA GLU A 156 1.94 -9.00 5.99
C GLU A 156 1.41 -8.74 7.42
N GLN A 157 0.33 -9.41 7.81
CA GLN A 157 -0.27 -9.28 9.15
C GLN A 157 0.30 -10.28 10.18
N LYS A 158 1.25 -11.12 9.76
CA LYS A 158 1.89 -12.16 10.59
C LYS A 158 3.25 -11.71 11.10
#